data_AF-A0A2D8UIW0-F1
#
_entry.id   AF-A0A2D8UIW0-F1
#
_cell.length_a   1.000
_cell.length_b   1.000
_cell.length_c   1.000
_cell.angle_alpha   90.00
_cell.angle_beta   90.00
_cell.angle_gamma   90.00
#
_symmetry.space_group_name_H-M   'P 1'
#
loop_
_entity.id
_entity.type
_entity.pdbx_description
1 polymer ?
#
loop_
_entity_poly.entity_id
_entity_poly.type
_entity_poly.pdbx_seq_one_letter_code
_entity_poly.pdbx_strand_id
1 'polypeptide(L)'
;MSSQTHNQSISLTAIGEETGYVTLQARMGSEFCRSVMVKTKKLFVGSPKVGVQRLTSEEYCDIKYHYLVFKANSTSNFVSYQWLYPINFPSIQAYEEGNILRLGIPKNDYDNFAVSVQVENDCGNDFGSWSGAITQCNSSKTSRMATEDVSVTPNPKNMGESISVDLLNNINNIIIEKIEVYDLTGQTRFSQNYSEGSININALNLSQGNYILNIFTSDNEVYQKLIIIE
;
A
#
# COMPACT_ATOMS: atom_id res chain seq x y z
N MET A 1 58.32 16.91 9.86
CA MET A 1 57.57 15.64 9.90
C MET A 1 56.45 15.74 8.87
N SER A 2 56.61 15.15 7.70
CA SER A 2 55.59 15.18 6.65
C SER A 2 54.51 14.14 6.96
N SER A 3 53.27 14.60 7.17
CA SER A 3 52.09 13.75 7.14
C SER A 3 51.93 13.20 5.72
N GLN A 4 52.21 11.91 5.53
CA GLN A 4 51.83 11.20 4.32
C GLN A 4 50.34 10.84 4.46
N THR A 5 49.48 11.64 3.85
CA THR A 5 48.10 11.23 3.58
C THR A 5 48.14 10.18 2.47
N HIS A 6 48.00 8.90 2.84
CA HIS A 6 47.76 7.84 1.88
C HIS A 6 46.36 8.04 1.28
N ASN A 7 46.30 8.58 0.07
CA ASN A 7 45.06 8.65 -0.72
C ASN A 7 44.61 7.22 -1.05
N GLN A 8 43.77 6.64 -0.20
CA GLN A 8 43.07 5.40 -0.52
C GLN A 8 41.92 5.76 -1.47
N SER A 9 42.09 5.51 -2.75
CA SER A 9 40.99 5.60 -3.71
C SER A 9 40.17 4.31 -3.64
N ILE A 10 38.87 4.45 -3.35
CA ILE A 10 37.90 3.36 -3.43
C ILE A 10 37.24 3.46 -4.80
N SER A 11 37.52 2.52 -5.70
CA SER A 11 36.76 2.35 -6.94
C SER A 11 35.65 1.33 -6.72
N LEU A 12 34.40 1.73 -6.87
CA LEU A 12 33.25 0.83 -6.90
C LEU A 12 32.94 0.51 -8.36
N THR A 13 32.93 -0.77 -8.70
CA THR A 13 32.55 -1.23 -10.05
C THR A 13 31.42 -2.22 -9.90
N ALA A 14 30.27 -1.95 -10.53
CA ALA A 14 29.19 -2.92 -10.65
C ALA A 14 29.65 -4.05 -11.59
N ILE A 15 29.60 -5.29 -11.12
CA ILE A 15 29.93 -6.47 -11.93
C ILE A 15 28.70 -7.39 -11.97
N GLY A 16 28.11 -7.59 -13.16
CA GLY A 16 27.02 -8.53 -13.41
C GLY A 16 26.02 -8.07 -14.49
N GLU A 17 25.63 -8.99 -15.38
CA GLU A 17 24.61 -8.85 -16.45
C GLU A 17 23.35 -9.71 -16.17
N GLU A 18 23.09 -10.10 -14.92
CA GLU A 18 21.86 -10.79 -14.56
C GLU A 18 20.85 -9.79 -14.00
N THR A 19 19.64 -9.82 -14.53
CA THR A 19 18.53 -8.93 -14.14
C THR A 19 18.33 -8.97 -12.62
N GLY A 20 18.59 -7.84 -11.94
CA GLY A 20 18.25 -7.65 -10.53
C GLY A 20 19.41 -7.55 -9.54
N TYR A 21 20.68 -7.78 -9.91
CA TYR A 21 21.78 -7.75 -8.94
C TYR A 21 23.06 -7.10 -9.48
N VAL A 22 23.77 -6.38 -8.60
CA VAL A 22 25.16 -5.96 -8.82
C VAL A 22 26.04 -6.43 -7.67
N THR A 23 27.27 -6.82 -7.99
CA THR A 23 28.28 -7.05 -6.95
C THR A 23 29.09 -5.78 -6.75
N LEU A 24 29.05 -5.21 -5.55
CA LEU A 24 30.04 -4.23 -5.12
C LEU A 24 31.32 -4.97 -4.73
N GLN A 25 32.43 -4.57 -5.34
CA GLN A 25 33.76 -5.03 -4.96
C GLN A 25 34.57 -3.84 -4.44
N ALA A 26 35.08 -3.94 -3.21
CA ALA A 26 36.06 -3.02 -2.66
C ALA A 26 37.43 -3.70 -2.65
N ARG A 27 38.42 -3.08 -3.29
CA ARG A 27 39.83 -3.48 -3.21
C ARG A 27 40.55 -2.52 -2.28
N MET A 28 41.09 -3.04 -1.20
CA MET A 28 41.82 -2.29 -0.20
C MET A 28 43.27 -2.77 -0.21
N GLY A 29 44.17 -1.92 -0.68
CA GLY A 29 45.61 -2.18 -0.66
C GLY A 29 46.27 -1.40 0.48
N SER A 30 47.25 -2.02 1.13
CA SER A 30 48.20 -1.30 1.99
C SER A 30 49.60 -1.52 1.44
N GLU A 31 50.26 -0.44 1.00
CA GLU A 31 51.66 -0.49 0.58
C GLU A 31 52.57 -0.96 1.73
N PHE A 32 52.21 -0.58 2.96
CA PHE A 32 52.93 -0.97 4.18
C PHE A 32 52.86 -2.49 4.43
N CYS A 33 51.68 -3.10 4.25
CA CYS A 33 51.50 -4.54 4.49
C CYS A 33 51.80 -5.40 3.25
N ARG A 34 52.11 -4.79 2.09
CA ARG A 34 52.24 -5.44 0.77
C ARG A 34 51.11 -6.44 0.50
N SER A 35 49.90 -6.09 0.94
CA SER A 35 48.74 -6.97 0.85
C SER A 35 47.58 -6.24 0.18
N VAL A 36 46.81 -7.02 -0.57
CA VAL A 36 45.58 -6.57 -1.21
C VAL A 36 44.45 -7.41 -0.64
N MET A 37 43.47 -6.74 -0.03
CA MET A 37 42.24 -7.36 0.41
C MET A 37 41.13 -7.01 -0.58
N VAL A 38 40.35 -8.01 -0.96
CA VAL A 38 39.13 -7.82 -1.75
C VAL A 38 37.94 -8.18 -0.89
N LYS A 39 36.99 -7.24 -0.75
CA LYS A 39 35.69 -7.48 -0.12
C LYS A 39 34.61 -7.35 -1.16
N THR A 40 33.65 -8.28 -1.15
CA THR A 40 32.50 -8.27 -2.04
C THR A 40 31.21 -8.19 -1.24
N LYS A 41 30.24 -7.44 -1.75
CA LYS A 41 28.86 -7.39 -1.25
C LYS A 41 27.92 -7.43 -2.44
N LYS A 42 26.96 -8.36 -2.44
CA LYS A 42 25.87 -8.35 -3.41
C LYS A 42 24.87 -7.27 -3.00
N LEU A 43 24.45 -6.46 -3.97
CA LEU A 43 23.34 -5.53 -3.86
C LEU A 43 22.26 -5.93 -4.86
N PHE A 44 21.01 -5.78 -4.47
CA PHE A 44 19.90 -5.88 -5.41
C PHE A 44 19.80 -4.55 -6.18
N VAL A 45 19.68 -4.64 -7.51
CA VAL A 45 19.47 -3.50 -8.41
C VAL A 45 18.38 -3.91 -9.38
N GLY A 46 17.16 -3.51 -9.06
CA GLY A 46 15.95 -3.82 -9.82
C GLY A 46 14.71 -3.57 -8.98
N SER A 47 13.53 -3.86 -9.50
CA SER A 47 12.25 -3.76 -8.78
C SER A 47 11.77 -5.16 -8.45
N PRO A 48 12.13 -5.74 -7.28
CA PRO A 48 11.72 -7.09 -6.95
C PRO A 48 10.20 -7.12 -6.71
N LYS A 49 9.52 -8.12 -7.27
CA LYS A 49 8.10 -8.34 -7.00
C LYS A 49 7.87 -8.45 -5.50
N VAL A 50 6.88 -7.72 -5.02
CA VAL A 50 6.44 -7.74 -3.63
C VAL A 50 4.96 -8.07 -3.59
N GLY A 51 4.58 -8.90 -2.62
CA GLY A 51 3.19 -9.26 -2.36
C GLY A 51 2.85 -9.04 -0.89
N VAL A 52 1.57 -8.85 -0.60
CA VAL A 52 1.07 -8.74 0.78
C VAL A 52 0.21 -9.94 1.11
N GLN A 53 0.41 -10.48 2.30
CA GLN A 53 -0.41 -11.53 2.89
C GLN A 53 -0.94 -11.09 4.25
N ARG A 54 -2.24 -11.26 4.49
CA ARG A 54 -2.84 -11.13 5.82
C ARG A 54 -2.63 -12.42 6.63
N LEU A 55 -2.13 -12.29 7.86
CA LEU A 55 -1.83 -13.40 8.78
C LEU A 55 -2.90 -13.52 9.86
N THR A 56 -4.07 -14.06 9.51
CA THR A 56 -5.24 -14.14 10.40
C THR A 56 -4.99 -14.93 11.70
N SER A 57 -4.07 -15.89 11.68
CA SER A 57 -3.70 -16.68 12.87
C SER A 57 -2.87 -15.91 13.90
N GLU A 58 -2.31 -14.75 13.52
CA GLU A 58 -1.49 -13.89 14.38
C GLU A 58 -2.25 -12.65 14.86
N GLU A 59 -3.50 -12.48 14.41
CA GLU A 59 -4.35 -11.38 14.82
C GLU A 59 -4.83 -11.57 16.27
N TYR A 60 -4.97 -10.46 16.97
CA TYR A 60 -5.47 -10.47 18.33
C TYR A 60 -6.20 -9.17 18.64
N CYS A 61 -6.96 -9.19 19.73
CA CYS A 61 -7.66 -8.03 20.23
C CYS A 61 -7.31 -7.78 21.68
N ASP A 62 -7.08 -6.52 22.02
CA ASP A 62 -6.99 -6.07 23.41
C ASP A 62 -8.30 -5.39 23.81
N ILE A 63 -8.29 -4.56 24.87
CA ILE A 63 -9.49 -3.83 25.32
C ILE A 63 -9.93 -2.71 24.37
N LYS A 64 -9.05 -2.21 23.49
CA LYS A 64 -9.23 -0.95 22.75
C LYS A 64 -9.10 -1.10 21.24
N TYR A 65 -8.34 -2.09 20.77
CA TYR A 65 -7.95 -2.29 19.38
C TYR A 65 -8.16 -3.74 18.91
N HIS A 66 -8.40 -3.88 17.60
CA HIS A 66 -8.16 -5.11 16.84
C HIS A 66 -6.86 -4.96 16.07
N TYR A 67 -5.88 -5.81 16.38
CA TYR A 67 -4.59 -5.82 15.71
C TYR A 67 -4.61 -6.80 14.53
N LEU A 68 -4.55 -6.23 13.32
CA LEU A 68 -4.39 -6.93 12.07
C LEU A 68 -2.90 -7.11 11.78
N VAL A 69 -2.52 -8.28 11.27
CA VAL A 69 -1.12 -8.60 10.96
C VAL A 69 -0.98 -8.87 9.47
N PHE A 70 -0.05 -8.15 8.84
CA PHE A 70 0.29 -8.31 7.43
C PHE A 70 1.77 -8.65 7.29
N LYS A 71 2.07 -9.45 6.28
CA LYS A 71 3.42 -9.83 5.92
C LYS A 71 3.68 -9.53 4.45
N ALA A 72 4.75 -8.81 4.19
CA ALA A 72 5.31 -8.65 2.87
C ALA A 72 6.13 -9.90 2.51
N ASN A 73 5.91 -10.38 1.30
CA ASN A 73 6.63 -11.49 0.71
C ASN A 73 7.35 -11.01 -0.55
N SER A 74 8.61 -11.39 -0.73
CA SER A 74 9.34 -11.17 -1.97
C SER A 74 10.13 -12.41 -2.34
N THR A 75 10.45 -12.55 -3.63
CA THR A 75 11.40 -13.55 -4.12
C THR A 75 12.85 -13.18 -3.84
N SER A 76 13.13 -11.95 -3.39
CA SER A 76 14.46 -11.45 -3.04
C SER A 76 14.62 -11.27 -1.53
N ASN A 77 15.78 -11.64 -0.99
CA ASN A 77 16.14 -11.48 0.43
C ASN A 77 16.70 -10.08 0.77
N PHE A 78 16.76 -9.16 -0.21
CA PHE A 78 17.41 -7.86 -0.09
C PHE A 78 16.45 -6.69 -0.31
N VAL A 79 15.15 -6.95 -0.19
CA VAL A 79 14.10 -5.93 -0.34
C VAL A 79 13.91 -5.23 0.99
N SER A 80 13.95 -3.90 1.01
CA SER A 80 13.30 -3.15 2.09
C SER A 80 11.89 -2.77 1.64
N TYR A 81 11.02 -2.64 2.63
CA TYR A 81 9.57 -2.54 2.46
C TYR A 81 9.10 -1.19 2.96
N GLN A 82 8.27 -0.52 2.17
CA GLN A 82 7.54 0.66 2.59
C GLN A 82 6.06 0.33 2.63
N TRP A 83 5.44 0.47 3.80
CA TRP A 83 4.02 0.20 3.99
C TRP A 83 3.18 1.46 3.78
N LEU A 84 2.06 1.33 3.09
CA LEU A 84 1.01 2.34 3.02
C LEU A 84 -0.30 1.74 3.55
N TYR A 85 -0.98 2.50 4.39
CA TYR A 85 -2.22 2.08 5.05
C TYR A 85 -3.09 3.32 5.35
N PRO A 86 -4.42 3.15 5.49
CA PRO A 86 -5.36 4.22 5.76
C PRO A 86 -4.94 5.04 6.99
N ILE A 87 -4.65 6.33 6.80
CA ILE A 87 -4.33 7.24 7.91
C ILE A 87 -5.59 7.98 8.41
N ASN A 88 -6.65 8.01 7.60
CA ASN A 88 -7.88 8.75 7.87
C ASN A 88 -8.84 8.10 8.88
N PHE A 89 -8.56 6.89 9.35
CA PHE A 89 -9.28 6.36 10.51
C PHE A 89 -8.70 7.01 11.77
N PRO A 90 -9.50 7.80 12.52
CA PRO A 90 -9.00 8.45 13.71
C PRO A 90 -8.45 7.37 14.65
N SER A 91 -7.18 7.51 15.04
CA SER A 91 -6.46 6.69 16.02
C SER A 91 -6.02 5.27 15.62
N ILE A 92 -5.78 4.99 14.33
CA ILE A 92 -5.00 3.78 13.95
C ILE A 92 -3.60 3.80 14.57
N GLN A 93 -3.17 2.65 15.08
CA GLN A 93 -1.79 2.41 15.47
C GLN A 93 -1.10 1.54 14.42
N ALA A 94 0.07 1.94 13.95
CA ALA A 94 0.86 1.15 13.01
C ALA A 94 2.22 0.80 13.62
N TYR A 95 2.60 -0.46 13.51
CA TYR A 95 3.90 -0.97 13.93
C TYR A 95 4.55 -1.71 12.75
N GLU A 96 5.60 -1.10 12.21
CA GLU A 96 6.36 -1.64 11.08
C GLU A 96 7.64 -2.31 11.58
N GLU A 97 7.78 -3.61 11.32
CA GLU A 97 8.93 -4.42 11.67
C GLU A 97 9.47 -5.10 10.41
N GLY A 98 10.13 -4.32 9.55
CA GLY A 98 10.65 -4.78 8.27
C GLY A 98 9.53 -5.29 7.37
N ASN A 99 9.46 -6.61 7.17
CA ASN A 99 8.45 -7.23 6.32
C ASN A 99 7.13 -7.55 7.05
N ILE A 100 6.97 -7.13 8.30
CA ILE A 100 5.71 -7.28 9.07
C ILE A 100 5.12 -5.89 9.34
N LEU A 101 3.82 -5.74 9.10
CA LEU A 101 3.02 -4.60 9.52
C LEU A 101 1.94 -5.07 10.50
N ARG A 102 1.82 -4.38 11.64
CA ARG A 102 0.67 -4.55 12.55
C ARG A 102 -0.15 -3.27 12.58
N LEU A 103 -1.43 -3.39 12.25
CA LEU A 103 -2.38 -2.27 12.31
C LEU A 103 -3.37 -2.49 13.45
N GLY A 104 -3.28 -1.66 14.48
CA GLY A 104 -4.26 -1.57 15.57
C GLY A 104 -5.40 -0.64 15.18
N ILE A 105 -6.57 -1.20 14.92
CA ILE A 105 -7.78 -0.47 14.55
C ILE A 105 -8.66 -0.30 15.80
N PRO A 106 -9.06 0.93 16.19
CA PRO A 106 -9.94 1.13 17.33
C PRO A 106 -11.25 0.34 17.17
N LYS A 107 -11.75 -0.23 18.26
CA LYS A 107 -13.00 -1.00 18.24
C LYS A 107 -14.27 -0.16 18.08
N ASN A 108 -14.17 1.17 18.07
CA ASN A 108 -15.33 2.03 18.24
C ASN A 108 -16.27 1.97 17.02
N ASP A 109 -17.55 1.69 17.32
CA ASP A 109 -18.79 1.87 16.57
C ASP A 109 -19.03 1.17 15.21
N TYR A 110 -18.06 0.45 14.64
CA TYR A 110 -18.24 -0.23 13.34
C TYR A 110 -18.25 -1.76 13.47
N ASP A 111 -19.38 -2.42 13.15
CA ASP A 111 -19.49 -3.89 13.18
C ASP A 111 -18.56 -4.59 12.17
N ASN A 112 -18.26 -3.94 11.04
CA ASN A 112 -17.35 -4.38 9.97
C ASN A 112 -16.75 -3.16 9.26
N PHE A 113 -15.50 -3.25 8.78
CA PHE A 113 -14.85 -2.19 8.01
C PHE A 113 -13.93 -2.78 6.94
N ALA A 114 -13.68 -2.04 5.85
CA ALA A 114 -12.71 -2.45 4.84
C ALA A 114 -11.33 -1.91 5.20
N VAL A 115 -10.30 -2.74 5.08
CA VAL A 115 -8.90 -2.32 5.15
C VAL A 115 -8.24 -2.58 3.82
N SER A 116 -7.44 -1.62 3.38
CA SER A 116 -6.49 -1.80 2.30
C SER A 116 -5.10 -1.51 2.83
N VAL A 117 -4.12 -2.31 2.43
CA VAL A 117 -2.71 -2.08 2.72
C VAL A 117 -1.92 -2.28 1.43
N GLN A 118 -0.88 -1.48 1.27
CA GLN A 118 0.07 -1.58 0.17
C GLN A 118 1.47 -1.75 0.76
N VAL A 119 2.29 -2.51 0.05
CA VAL A 119 3.74 -2.55 0.29
C VAL A 119 4.46 -2.28 -1.00
N GLU A 120 5.43 -1.36 -0.96
CA GLU A 120 6.33 -1.05 -2.07
C GLU A 120 7.72 -1.57 -1.76
N ASN A 121 8.46 -1.92 -2.81
CA ASN A 121 9.91 -2.10 -2.69
C ASN A 121 10.64 -0.74 -2.76
N ASP A 122 11.90 -0.70 -2.33
CA ASP A 122 12.74 0.51 -2.36
C ASP A 122 12.93 1.15 -3.74
N CYS A 123 12.55 0.47 -4.83
CA CYS A 123 12.65 0.98 -6.18
C CYS A 123 11.32 1.57 -6.69
N GLY A 124 10.23 1.51 -5.92
CA GLY A 124 8.97 2.23 -6.15
C GLY A 124 8.17 1.83 -7.40
N ASN A 125 8.61 0.81 -8.14
CA ASN A 125 7.99 0.41 -9.41
C ASN A 125 7.21 -0.91 -9.33
N ASP A 126 7.15 -1.54 -8.16
CA ASP A 126 6.39 -2.76 -7.92
C ASP A 126 5.79 -2.67 -6.52
N PHE A 127 4.51 -3.01 -6.41
CA PHE A 127 3.82 -3.02 -5.13
C PHE A 127 2.95 -4.27 -4.99
N GLY A 128 2.82 -4.71 -3.75
CA GLY A 128 1.83 -5.69 -3.36
C GLY A 128 0.69 -4.98 -2.66
N SER A 129 -0.56 -5.36 -2.96
CA SER A 129 -1.72 -4.86 -2.24
C SER A 129 -2.49 -6.00 -1.59
N TRP A 130 -3.12 -5.68 -0.46
CA TRP A 130 -4.18 -6.50 0.09
C TRP A 130 -5.35 -5.60 0.43
N SER A 131 -6.56 -6.08 0.16
CA SER A 131 -7.77 -5.44 0.61
C SER A 131 -8.84 -6.44 0.98
N GLY A 132 -9.61 -6.12 2.02
CA GLY A 132 -10.73 -6.96 2.39
C GLY A 132 -11.52 -6.41 3.56
N ALA A 133 -12.69 -7.02 3.77
CA ALA A 133 -13.50 -6.78 4.95
C ALA A 133 -12.83 -7.35 6.19
N ILE A 134 -12.91 -6.60 7.27
CA ILE A 134 -12.46 -6.96 8.61
C ILE A 134 -13.69 -7.07 9.49
N THR A 135 -13.86 -8.25 10.07
CA THR A 135 -14.85 -8.50 11.12
C THR A 135 -14.17 -8.33 12.47
N GLN A 136 -14.78 -7.55 13.36
CA GLN A 136 -14.24 -7.35 14.71
C GLN A 136 -14.12 -8.67 15.48
N CYS A 137 -13.17 -8.74 16.41
CA CYS A 137 -13.14 -9.84 17.39
C CYS A 137 -14.45 -9.87 18.20
N ASN A 138 -15.05 -11.05 18.30
CA ASN A 138 -16.27 -11.32 19.08
C ASN A 138 -17.57 -10.67 18.58
N SER A 139 -17.70 -10.37 17.28
CA SER A 139 -19.04 -10.07 16.73
C SER A 139 -19.79 -11.39 16.45
N SER A 140 -20.77 -11.71 17.30
CA SER A 140 -21.81 -12.71 17.01
C SER A 140 -22.93 -12.15 16.11
N LYS A 141 -22.73 -10.94 15.58
CA LYS A 141 -23.63 -10.28 14.64
C LYS A 141 -23.03 -10.36 13.25
N THR A 142 -23.71 -11.06 12.35
CA THR A 142 -23.57 -10.83 10.91
C THR A 142 -24.20 -9.48 10.61
N SER A 143 -23.41 -8.46 10.26
CA SER A 143 -23.96 -7.27 9.62
C SER A 143 -23.36 -7.12 8.23
N ARG A 144 -24.26 -6.88 7.28
CA ARG A 144 -23.97 -6.59 5.89
C ARG A 144 -23.05 -5.37 5.86
N MET A 145 -21.89 -5.47 5.20
CA MET A 145 -21.38 -4.25 4.56
C MET A 145 -22.55 -3.74 3.70
N ALA A 146 -22.98 -2.50 3.85
CA ALA A 146 -23.89 -1.87 2.89
C ALA A 146 -23.12 -1.65 1.57
N THR A 147 -22.67 -2.75 0.96
CA THR A 147 -22.03 -2.83 -0.34
C THR A 147 -23.04 -3.18 -1.42
N GLU A 148 -24.26 -3.60 -1.04
CA GLU A 148 -25.33 -3.98 -1.96
C GLU A 148 -26.06 -2.77 -2.58
N ASP A 149 -25.92 -1.57 -2.01
CA ASP A 149 -26.65 -0.38 -2.47
C ASP A 149 -25.84 0.50 -3.43
N VAL A 150 -24.55 0.20 -3.64
CA VAL A 150 -23.69 0.91 -4.59
C VAL A 150 -22.78 -0.04 -5.35
N SER A 151 -22.82 0.02 -6.68
CA SER A 151 -21.92 -0.69 -7.59
C SER A 151 -20.82 0.25 -8.10
N VAL A 152 -19.59 -0.26 -8.19
CA VAL A 152 -18.47 0.43 -8.85
C VAL A 152 -17.80 -0.54 -9.80
N THR A 153 -17.97 -0.32 -11.11
CA THR A 153 -17.56 -1.27 -12.14
C THR A 153 -17.07 -0.60 -13.43
N PRO A 154 -16.02 -1.13 -14.09
CA PRO A 154 -15.08 -2.12 -13.56
C PRO A 154 -14.20 -1.52 -12.45
N ASN A 155 -13.49 -2.36 -11.69
CA ASN A 155 -12.32 -1.89 -10.94
C ASN A 155 -11.18 -1.71 -11.97
N PRO A 156 -10.67 -0.49 -12.20
CA PRO A 156 -9.79 -0.18 -13.33
C PRO A 156 -8.45 -0.88 -13.15
N LYS A 157 -8.04 -1.67 -14.14
CA LYS A 157 -6.75 -2.39 -14.10
C LYS A 157 -5.60 -1.52 -14.57
N ASN A 158 -5.86 -0.61 -15.50
CA ASN A 158 -4.83 0.23 -16.10
C ASN A 158 -5.12 1.71 -15.83
N MET A 159 -4.05 2.52 -15.82
CA MET A 159 -4.15 3.97 -15.74
C MET A 159 -5.06 4.54 -16.83
N GLY A 160 -6.02 5.39 -16.43
CA GLY A 160 -6.94 6.06 -17.35
C GLY A 160 -8.16 5.25 -17.77
N GLU A 161 -8.38 4.05 -17.22
CA GLU A 161 -9.63 3.32 -17.41
C GLU A 161 -10.79 4.01 -16.66
N SER A 162 -11.96 4.03 -17.29
CA SER A 162 -13.16 4.62 -16.71
C SER A 162 -13.84 3.71 -15.71
N ILE A 163 -14.51 4.29 -14.72
CA ILE A 163 -15.36 3.56 -13.76
C ILE A 163 -16.80 4.08 -13.80
N SER A 164 -17.77 3.17 -13.73
CA SER A 164 -19.18 3.48 -13.51
C SER A 164 -19.49 3.35 -12.02
N VAL A 165 -20.24 4.30 -11.49
CA VAL A 165 -20.77 4.29 -10.11
C VAL A 165 -22.29 4.35 -10.19
N ASP A 166 -22.95 3.34 -9.63
CA ASP A 166 -24.40 3.18 -9.72
C ASP A 166 -25.01 2.92 -8.34
N LEU A 167 -26.04 3.70 -7.96
CA LEU A 167 -26.86 3.43 -6.77
C LEU A 167 -27.84 2.28 -7.09
N LEU A 168 -27.64 1.12 -6.48
CA LEU A 168 -28.46 -0.07 -6.65
C LEU A 168 -29.74 0.07 -5.81
N ASN A 169 -30.88 -0.41 -6.35
CA ASN A 169 -32.19 -0.40 -5.66
C ASN A 169 -32.62 0.98 -5.13
N ASN A 170 -32.32 2.05 -5.87
CA ASN A 170 -32.63 3.42 -5.49
C ASN A 170 -34.14 3.75 -5.55
N ILE A 171 -34.88 3.32 -4.53
CA ILE A 171 -36.34 3.47 -4.45
C ILE A 171 -36.75 4.93 -4.11
N ASN A 172 -35.83 5.75 -3.59
CA ASN A 172 -36.12 7.08 -3.03
C ASN A 172 -35.59 8.26 -3.86
N ASN A 173 -35.18 8.03 -5.12
CA ASN A 173 -34.55 9.06 -5.97
C ASN A 173 -33.34 9.74 -5.30
N ILE A 174 -32.58 9.01 -4.49
CA ILE A 174 -31.32 9.49 -3.91
C ILE A 174 -30.35 9.76 -5.07
N ILE A 175 -29.64 10.87 -5.05
CA ILE A 175 -28.65 11.18 -6.08
C ILE A 175 -27.25 11.18 -5.48
N ILE A 176 -26.26 10.95 -6.34
CA ILE A 176 -24.86 11.15 -5.99
C ILE A 176 -24.57 12.65 -6.14
N GLU A 177 -24.15 13.27 -5.05
CA GLU A 177 -23.84 14.70 -5.00
C GLU A 177 -22.35 14.97 -5.20
N LYS A 178 -21.52 14.06 -4.72
CA LYS A 178 -20.07 14.24 -4.76
C LYS A 178 -19.36 12.89 -4.73
N ILE A 179 -18.23 12.84 -5.43
CA ILE A 179 -17.30 11.74 -5.38
C ILE A 179 -15.92 12.28 -5.03
N GLU A 180 -15.24 11.60 -4.11
CA GLU A 180 -13.85 11.88 -3.76
C GLU A 180 -13.04 10.59 -3.80
N VAL A 181 -11.86 10.66 -4.41
CA VAL A 181 -10.88 9.59 -4.36
C VAL A 181 -9.68 10.05 -3.56
N TYR A 182 -9.31 9.27 -2.56
CA TYR A 182 -8.15 9.48 -1.72
C TYR A 182 -7.14 8.38 -1.96
N ASP A 183 -5.86 8.70 -1.83
CA ASP A 183 -4.87 7.64 -1.62
C ASP A 183 -4.97 7.09 -0.18
N LEU A 184 -4.22 6.02 0.10
CA LEU A 184 -4.20 5.42 1.45
C LEU A 184 -3.67 6.39 2.53
N THR A 185 -2.90 7.41 2.16
CA THR A 185 -2.46 8.44 3.12
C THR A 185 -3.55 9.43 3.49
N GLY A 186 -4.69 9.36 2.80
CA GLY A 186 -5.82 10.26 2.99
C GLY A 186 -5.75 11.53 2.17
N GLN A 187 -4.76 11.67 1.28
CA GLN A 187 -4.67 12.82 0.38
C GLN A 187 -5.69 12.66 -0.75
N THR A 188 -6.50 13.69 -0.97
CA THR A 188 -7.45 13.73 -2.10
C THR A 188 -6.69 13.76 -3.43
N ARG A 189 -6.97 12.78 -4.29
CA ARG A 189 -6.42 12.63 -5.64
C ARG A 189 -7.42 13.04 -6.72
N PHE A 190 -8.71 12.90 -6.44
CA PHE A 190 -9.79 13.33 -7.31
C PHE A 190 -10.98 13.80 -6.47
N SER A 191 -11.68 14.84 -6.94
CA SER A 191 -12.90 15.33 -6.31
C SER A 191 -13.78 15.97 -7.39
N GLN A 192 -15.03 15.54 -7.48
CA GLN A 192 -15.99 16.10 -8.42
C GLN A 192 -17.41 16.05 -7.85
N ASN A 193 -18.17 17.10 -8.09
CA ASN A 193 -19.58 17.17 -7.74
C ASN A 193 -20.45 16.67 -8.90
N TYR A 194 -21.57 16.06 -8.54
CA TYR A 194 -22.54 15.47 -9.45
C TYR A 194 -23.96 15.80 -8.98
N SER A 195 -24.95 15.45 -9.80
CA SER A 195 -26.37 15.52 -9.44
C SER A 195 -27.16 14.43 -10.18
N GLU A 196 -26.59 13.23 -10.21
CA GLU A 196 -27.06 12.11 -11.03
C GLU A 196 -27.14 10.84 -10.18
N GLY A 197 -28.03 9.90 -10.53
CA GLY A 197 -28.14 8.59 -9.84
C GLY A 197 -27.13 7.53 -10.32
N SER A 198 -26.46 7.80 -11.44
CA SER A 198 -25.44 6.97 -12.07
C SER A 198 -24.39 7.89 -12.70
N ILE A 199 -23.11 7.58 -12.54
CA ILE A 199 -22.01 8.42 -13.01
C ILE A 199 -20.95 7.56 -13.70
N ASN A 200 -20.44 8.06 -14.81
CA ASN A 200 -19.22 7.53 -15.42
C ASN A 200 -18.04 8.49 -15.21
N ILE A 201 -16.98 8.01 -14.58
CA ILE A 201 -15.77 8.77 -14.29
C ILE A 201 -14.69 8.36 -15.30
N ASN A 202 -14.47 9.20 -16.31
CA ASN A 202 -13.46 9.00 -17.35
C ASN A 202 -12.09 9.66 -17.03
N ALA A 203 -12.00 10.43 -15.94
CA ALA A 203 -10.90 11.36 -15.68
C ALA A 203 -9.97 10.94 -14.53
N LEU A 204 -10.04 9.68 -14.08
CA LEU A 204 -9.15 9.17 -13.04
C LEU A 204 -7.75 8.93 -13.63
N ASN A 205 -7.00 10.02 -13.82
CA ASN A 205 -5.57 9.95 -14.11
C ASN A 205 -4.78 9.65 -12.84
N LEU A 206 -5.13 8.53 -12.20
CA LEU A 206 -4.51 8.03 -10.99
C LEU A 206 -3.31 7.15 -11.38
N SER A 207 -2.22 7.27 -10.64
CA SER A 207 -1.07 6.37 -10.78
C SER A 207 -1.44 4.95 -10.34
N GLN A 208 -0.53 4.01 -10.57
CA GLN A 208 -0.60 2.66 -9.98
C GLN A 208 -0.73 2.76 -8.45
N GLY A 209 -1.60 1.93 -7.85
CA GLY A 209 -1.79 1.89 -6.39
C GLY A 209 -3.23 1.64 -5.94
N ASN A 210 -3.43 1.63 -4.62
CA ASN A 210 -4.76 1.52 -4.00
C ASN A 210 -5.33 2.89 -3.63
N TYR A 211 -6.63 3.05 -3.87
CA TYR A 211 -7.36 4.28 -3.60
C TYR A 211 -8.72 4.03 -2.95
N ILE A 212 -9.11 4.94 -2.08
CA ILE A 212 -10.40 4.94 -1.40
C ILE A 212 -11.34 5.88 -2.16
N LEU A 213 -12.43 5.33 -2.71
CA LEU A 213 -13.51 6.07 -3.35
C LEU A 213 -14.63 6.30 -2.32
N ASN A 214 -14.89 7.56 -1.98
CA ASN A 214 -16.05 7.97 -1.22
C ASN A 214 -17.11 8.56 -2.16
N ILE A 215 -18.36 8.15 -1.95
CA ILE A 215 -19.53 8.55 -2.74
C ILE A 215 -20.51 9.15 -1.75
N PHE A 216 -20.73 10.46 -1.86
CA PHE A 216 -21.63 11.23 -1.01
C PHE A 216 -22.98 11.37 -1.71
N THR A 217 -24.04 11.05 -0.99
CA THR A 217 -25.40 11.06 -1.52
C THR A 217 -26.27 12.12 -0.87
N SER A 218 -27.38 12.47 -1.53
CA SER A 218 -28.29 13.55 -1.12
C SER A 218 -29.05 13.31 0.19
N ASP A 219 -29.00 12.09 0.72
CA ASP A 219 -29.52 11.71 2.03
C ASP A 219 -28.46 11.78 3.14
N ASN A 220 -27.28 12.36 2.86
CA ASN A 220 -26.10 12.46 3.73
C ASN A 220 -25.40 11.14 4.05
N GLU A 221 -25.68 10.08 3.32
CA GLU A 221 -24.91 8.84 3.42
C GLU A 221 -23.57 8.95 2.66
N VAL A 222 -22.57 8.20 3.14
CA VAL A 222 -21.26 8.10 2.50
C VAL A 222 -20.92 6.64 2.26
N TYR A 223 -20.91 6.24 1.00
CA TYR A 223 -20.50 4.91 0.59
C TYR A 223 -19.03 4.91 0.25
N GLN A 224 -18.31 3.91 0.77
CA GLN A 224 -16.88 3.75 0.53
C GLN A 224 -16.60 2.48 -0.28
N LYS A 225 -15.76 2.60 -1.30
CA LYS A 225 -15.29 1.50 -2.15
C LYS A 225 -13.78 1.61 -2.37
N LEU A 226 -13.14 0.49 -2.69
CA LEU A 226 -11.73 0.47 -3.04
C LEU A 226 -11.56 0.41 -4.55
N ILE A 227 -10.62 1.20 -5.06
CA ILE A 227 -10.11 1.16 -6.42
C ILE A 227 -8.67 0.65 -6.36
N ILE A 228 -8.31 -0.29 -7.23
CA ILE A 228 -6.95 -0.86 -7.33
C ILE A 228 -6.50 -0.74 -8.78
N ILE A 229 -5.48 0.07 -9.03
CA ILE A 229 -4.86 0.21 -10.35
C ILE A 229 -3.55 -0.56 -10.34
N GLU A 230 -3.47 -1.61 -11.16
CA GLU A 230 -2.32 -2.51 -11.28
C GLU A 230 -1.23 -2.01 -12.24
#